data_AF-A0A8S3FIB6-F1
#
_entry.id   AF-A0A8S3FIB6-F1
#
_cell.length_a   1.000
_cell.length_b   1.000
_cell.length_c   1.000
_cell.angle_alpha   90.00
_cell.angle_beta   90.00
_cell.angle_gamma   90.00
#
_symmetry.space_group_name_H-M   'P 1'
#
loop_
_entity.id
_entity.type
_entity.pdbx_description
1 polymer ?
#
loop_
_entity_poly.entity_id
_entity_poly.type
_entity_poly.pdbx_seq_one_letter_code
_entity_poly.pdbx_strand_id
1 'polypeptide(L)'
;ALYYFNRSLEIYEKSLFSQHPSIASTYKNIGITHEIKKNLIVALEFYNKAADIFHETLLMKHPDVIEIDRLIRNVSCRINA
;
A
#
# COMPACT_ATOMS: atom_id res chain seq x y z
N ALA A 1 13.98 1.48 -9.22
CA ALA A 1 12.57 1.45 -8.79
C ALA A 1 12.37 2.07 -7.40
N LEU A 2 12.90 1.47 -6.33
CA LEU A 2 12.74 1.96 -4.95
C LEU A 2 13.13 3.44 -4.71
N TYR A 3 14.21 3.91 -5.35
CA TYR A 3 14.65 5.30 -5.22
C TYR A 3 13.58 6.32 -5.64
N TYR A 4 12.87 6.07 -6.75
CA TYR A 4 11.83 6.98 -7.23
C TYR A 4 10.61 6.98 -6.31
N PHE A 5 10.26 5.83 -5.73
CA PHE A 5 9.15 5.74 -4.78
C PHE A 5 9.44 6.48 -3.47
N ASN A 6 10.66 6.35 -2.93
CA ASN A 6 11.06 7.09 -1.73
C ASN A 6 11.08 8.60 -1.96
N ARG A 7 11.59 9.06 -3.11
CA ARG A 7 11.60 10.49 -3.45
C ARG A 7 10.20 11.06 -3.66
N SER A 8 9.29 10.23 -4.18
CA SER A 8 7.89 10.60 -4.33
C SER A 8 7.20 10.75 -2.97
N LEU A 9 7.46 9.82 -2.04
CA LEU A 9 6.94 9.87 -0.67
C LEU A 9 7.34 11.18 0.04
N GLU A 10 8.61 11.55 -0.04
CA GLU A 10 9.17 12.70 0.68
C GLU A 10 8.58 14.05 0.19
N ILE A 11 8.23 14.13 -1.09
CA ILE A 11 7.55 15.31 -1.67
C ILE A 11 6.08 15.34 -1.23
N TYR A 12 5.43 14.18 -1.14
CA TYR A 12 4.03 14.08 -0.74
C TYR A 12 3.81 14.28 0.76
N GLU A 13 4.74 13.87 1.63
CA GLU A 13 4.68 14.15 3.08
C GLU A 13 4.77 15.66 3.40
N LYS A 14 5.45 16.44 2.55
CA LYS A 14 5.55 17.91 2.70
C LYS A 14 4.34 18.67 2.17
N SER A 15 3.46 18.03 1.41
CA SER A 15 2.26 18.68 0.87
C SER A 15 1.06 18.34 1.75
N LEU A 16 0.44 19.36 2.34
CA LEU A 16 -0.54 19.32 3.44
C LEU A 16 -1.90 18.63 3.14
N PHE A 17 -1.96 17.69 2.18
CA PHE A 17 -3.11 16.86 1.82
C PHE A 17 -2.64 15.43 1.48
N SER A 18 -1.90 14.80 2.39
CA SER A 18 -1.08 13.59 2.17
C SER A 18 -1.86 12.26 2.01
N GLN A 19 -3.17 12.31 1.77
CA GLN A 19 -4.01 11.10 1.63
C GLN A 19 -4.44 10.84 0.17
N HIS A 20 -3.79 11.42 -0.83
CA HIS A 20 -4.25 11.20 -2.21
C HIS A 20 -4.18 9.70 -2.60
N PRO A 21 -5.21 9.11 -3.24
CA PRO A 21 -5.25 7.69 -3.64
C PRO A 21 -4.05 7.22 -4.49
N SER A 22 -3.35 8.14 -5.16
CA SER A 22 -2.10 7.83 -5.88
C SER A 22 -0.95 7.43 -4.96
N ILE A 23 -0.92 7.96 -3.73
CA ILE A 23 0.08 7.59 -2.70
C ILE A 23 -0.21 6.17 -2.22
N ALA A 24 -1.47 5.84 -1.96
CA ALA A 24 -1.90 4.48 -1.63
C ALA A 24 -1.54 3.48 -2.74
N SER A 25 -1.75 3.85 -4.00
CA SER A 25 -1.33 3.04 -5.15
C SER A 25 0.18 2.82 -5.21
N THR A 26 0.95 3.83 -4.80
CA THR A 26 2.42 3.73 -4.70
C THR A 26 2.83 2.73 -3.61
N TYR A 27 2.24 2.83 -2.42
CA TYR A 27 2.47 1.87 -1.34
C TYR A 27 2.07 0.44 -1.72
N LYS A 28 0.92 0.25 -2.40
CA LYS A 28 0.49 -1.05 -2.94
C LYS A 28 1.57 -1.65 -3.84
N ASN A 29 2.13 -0.87 -4.76
CA ASN A 29 3.16 -1.36 -5.68
C ASN A 29 4.48 -1.70 -4.97
N ILE A 30 4.84 -0.98 -3.92
CA ILE A 30 5.97 -1.34 -3.05
C ILE A 30 5.69 -2.68 -2.36
N GLY A 31 4.48 -2.86 -1.81
CA GLY A 31 4.02 -4.13 -1.22
C GLY A 31 4.20 -5.31 -2.19
N ILE A 32 3.70 -5.18 -3.42
CA ILE A 32 3.85 -6.19 -4.48
C ILE A 32 5.32 -6.51 -4.76
N THR A 33 6.17 -5.48 -4.84
CA THR A 33 7.61 -5.67 -5.07
C THR A 33 8.26 -6.47 -3.94
N HIS A 34 7.87 -6.22 -2.69
CA HIS A 34 8.34 -6.97 -1.53
C HIS A 34 7.79 -8.39 -1.48
N GLU A 35 6.54 -8.59 -1.91
CA GLU A 35 5.92 -9.91 -2.01
C GLU A 35 6.66 -10.80 -3.03
N ILE A 36 7.03 -10.25 -4.19
CA ILE A 36 7.85 -10.93 -5.20
C ILE A 36 9.23 -11.29 -4.62
N LYS A 37 9.79 -10.43 -3.77
CA LYS A 37 11.05 -10.68 -3.04
C LYS A 37 10.91 -11.66 -1.86
N LYS A 38 9.73 -12.24 -1.63
CA LYS A 38 9.40 -13.09 -0.47
C LYS A 38 9.51 -12.38 0.89
N ASN A 39 9.60 -11.06 0.90
CA ASN A 39 9.63 -10.26 2.12
C ASN A 39 8.20 -9.94 2.57
N LEU A 40 7.46 -10.98 2.99
CA LEU A 40 6.01 -10.89 3.24
C LEU A 40 5.64 -9.94 4.38
N ILE A 41 6.44 -9.89 5.45
CA ILE A 41 6.21 -8.97 6.59
C ILE A 41 6.26 -7.52 6.11
N VAL A 42 7.30 -7.18 5.34
CA VAL A 42 7.48 -5.82 4.79
C VAL A 42 6.40 -5.51 3.74
N ALA A 43 6.00 -6.50 2.93
CA ALA A 43 4.90 -6.34 1.99
C ALA A 43 3.58 -6.00 2.71
N LEU A 44 3.29 -6.71 3.82
CA LEU A 44 2.10 -6.49 4.64
C LEU A 44 2.09 -5.08 5.25
N GLU A 45 3.21 -4.60 5.77
CA GLU A 45 3.33 -3.23 6.29
C GLU A 45 2.96 -2.17 5.23
N PHE A 46 3.48 -2.32 4.01
CA PHE A 46 3.18 -1.39 2.92
C PHE A 46 1.74 -1.52 2.41
N TYR A 47 1.17 -2.73 2.39
CA TYR A 47 -0.24 -2.91 2.06
C TYR A 47 -1.16 -2.26 3.09
N ASN A 48 -0.86 -2.38 4.39
CA ASN A 48 -1.64 -1.70 5.44
C ASN A 48 -1.57 -0.17 5.29
N LYS A 49 -0.39 0.41 5.04
CA LYS A 49 -0.27 1.85 4.76
C LYS A 49 -1.08 2.32 3.55
N ALA A 50 -1.17 1.48 2.52
CA ALA A 50 -2.03 1.77 1.36
C ALA A 50 -3.51 1.69 1.73
N ALA A 51 -3.91 0.70 2.55
CA ALA A 51 -5.28 0.52 3.00
C ALA A 51 -5.75 1.69 3.86
N ASP A 52 -4.93 2.17 4.80
CA ASP A 52 -5.28 3.33 5.64
C ASP A 52 -5.69 4.52 4.77
N ILE A 53 -4.89 4.86 3.77
CA ILE A 53 -5.17 5.98 2.85
C ILE A 53 -6.39 5.69 1.96
N PHE A 54 -6.53 4.47 1.43
CA PHE A 54 -7.67 4.11 0.60
C PHE A 54 -8.99 4.13 1.41
N HIS A 55 -8.97 3.69 2.67
CA HIS A 55 -10.14 3.71 3.56
C HIS A 55 -10.50 5.14 4.00
N GLU A 56 -9.51 6.02 4.17
CA GLU A 56 -9.76 7.43 4.52
C GLU A 56 -10.29 8.26 3.33
N THR A 57 -9.91 7.91 2.10
CA THR A 57 -10.22 8.76 0.92
C THR A 57 -11.28 8.21 -0.02
N LEU A 58 -11.50 6.90 -0.04
CA LEU A 58 -12.43 6.25 -0.95
C LEU A 58 -13.57 5.59 -0.16
N LEU A 59 -14.75 5.55 -0.78
CA LEU A 59 -15.87 4.79 -0.23
C LEU A 59 -15.51 3.29 -0.19
N MET A 60 -15.96 2.57 0.84
CA MET A 60 -15.65 1.14 1.03
C MET A 60 -15.94 0.22 -0.17
N LYS A 61 -16.83 0.64 -1.09
CA LYS A 61 -17.17 -0.12 -2.30
C LYS A 61 -16.25 0.16 -3.48
N HIS A 62 -15.25 1.03 -3.32
CA HIS A 62 -14.31 1.34 -4.38
C HIS A 62 -13.45 0.10 -4.72
N PRO A 63 -13.22 -0.20 -6.01
CA PRO A 63 -12.41 -1.34 -6.42
C PRO A 63 -11.03 -1.41 -5.75
N ASP A 64 -10.36 -0.26 -5.58
CA ASP A 64 -9.03 -0.19 -4.94
C ASP A 64 -9.05 -0.62 -3.46
N VAL A 65 -10.12 -0.29 -2.72
CA VAL A 65 -10.32 -0.70 -1.32
C VAL A 65 -10.51 -2.22 -1.24
N ILE A 66 -11.35 -2.77 -2.12
CA ILE A 66 -11.60 -4.21 -2.17
C ILE A 66 -10.33 -4.98 -2.54
N GLU A 67 -9.54 -4.44 -3.48
CA GLU A 67 -8.29 -5.05 -3.92
C GLU A 67 -7.24 -5.03 -2.81
N ILE A 68 -7.04 -3.91 -2.11
CA ILE A 68 -6.01 -3.82 -1.06
C ILE A 68 -6.33 -4.75 0.11
N ASP A 69 -7.59 -4.83 0.52
CA ASP A 69 -8.03 -5.73 1.60
C ASP A 69 -7.82 -7.20 1.22
N ARG A 70 -8.04 -7.54 -0.06
CA ARG A 70 -7.77 -8.89 -0.58
C ARG A 70 -6.27 -9.21 -0.56
N LEU A 71 -5.41 -8.27 -0.94
CA LEU A 71 -3.96 -8.44 -0.92
C LEU A 71 -3.45 -8.65 0.51
N ILE A 72 -3.89 -7.82 1.46
CA ILE A 72 -3.56 -7.95 2.90
C ILE A 72 -3.97 -9.33 3.41
N ARG A 73 -5.20 -9.76 3.13
CA ARG A 73 -5.70 -11.08 3.57
C ARG A 73 -4.85 -12.21 3.02
N ASN A 74 -4.51 -12.17 1.73
CA ASN A 74 -3.70 -13.21 1.08
C ASN A 74 -2.30 -13.30 1.71
N VAL A 75 -1.63 -12.16 1.88
CA VAL A 75 -0.30 -12.12 2.50
C VAL A 75 -0.34 -12.56 3.96
N SER A 76 -1.34 -12.13 4.73
CA SER A 76 -1.52 -12.56 6.12
C SER A 76 -1.73 -14.07 6.24
N CYS A 77 -2.55 -14.67 5.37
CA CYS A 77 -2.70 -16.13 5.30
C CYS A 77 -1.36 -16.83 4.99
N ARG A 78 -0.54 -16.28 4.09
CA ARG A 78 0.76 -16.86 3.73
C ARG A 78 1.84 -16.70 4.81
N ILE A 79 1.72 -15.69 5.68
CA ILE A 79 2.62 -15.50 6.83
C ILE A 79 2.26 -16.47 7.95
N ASN A 80 0.96 -16.75 8.14
CA ASN A 80 0.45 -17.59 9.23
C ASN A 80 0.28 -19.07 8.85
N ALA A 81 0.61 -19.45 7.62
CA ALA A 81 0.58 -20.84 7.12
C ALA A 81 1.95 -21.50 7.26
#